data_AF-A0A3D0G7V3-F1
#
_entry.id   AF-A0A3D0G7V3-F1
#
_cell.length_a   1.000
_cell.length_b   1.000
_cell.length_c   1.000
_cell.angle_alpha   90.00
_cell.angle_beta   90.00
_cell.angle_gamma   90.00
#
_symmetry.space_group_name_H-M   'P 1'
#
loop_
_entity.id
_entity.type
_entity.pdbx_description
1 polymer ?
#
loop_
_entity_poly.entity_id
_entity_poly.type
_entity_poly.pdbx_seq_one_letter_code
_entity_poly.pdbx_strand_id
1 'polypeptide(L)'
;MREEFEEMLEQLEAGKFVYVEPSSVMLEFNEFMASRGYSVARLEVVRVRGGSRTGRTFEYDFLANKSPGYEKEWQIFLDPQRSAANIRDIVQRALSEGGEYQYLVWAEVPPSEV
;
A
#
# COMPACT_ATOMS: atom_id res chain seq x y z
N MET A 1 -11.10 16.45 5.59
CA MET A 1 -10.83 15.13 4.99
C MET A 1 -10.45 15.41 3.54
N ARG A 2 -9.29 14.94 3.06
CA ARG A 2 -8.70 15.44 1.81
C ARG A 2 -9.45 14.88 0.60
N GLU A 3 -9.96 15.74 -0.28
CA GLU A 3 -10.59 15.36 -1.55
C GLU A 3 -9.67 14.45 -2.40
N GLU A 4 -8.36 14.68 -2.32
CA GLU A 4 -7.30 13.87 -2.93
C GLU A 4 -7.39 12.37 -2.59
N PHE A 5 -7.84 12.00 -1.37
CA PHE A 5 -7.93 10.60 -0.97
C PHE A 5 -9.09 9.88 -1.64
N GLU A 6 -10.19 10.59 -1.91
CA GLU A 6 -11.32 10.04 -2.67
C GLU A 6 -10.91 9.87 -4.14
N GLU A 7 -10.22 10.84 -4.74
CA GLU A 7 -9.72 10.73 -6.12
C GLU A 7 -8.72 9.57 -6.30
N MET A 8 -7.86 9.33 -5.30
CA MET A 8 -6.98 8.16 -5.30
C MET A 8 -7.77 6.86 -5.20
N LEU A 9 -8.84 6.82 -4.39
CA LEU A 9 -9.69 5.64 -4.24
C LEU A 9 -10.48 5.36 -5.52
N GLU A 10 -11.00 6.38 -6.20
CA GLU A 10 -11.63 6.24 -7.52
C GLU A 10 -10.68 5.65 -8.57
N GLN A 11 -9.38 6.02 -8.52
CA GLN A 11 -8.38 5.42 -9.39
C GLN A 11 -8.15 3.93 -9.08
N LEU A 12 -8.12 3.57 -7.80
CA LEU A 12 -7.99 2.17 -7.35
C LEU A 12 -9.21 1.35 -7.78
N GLU A 13 -10.43 1.88 -7.63
CA GLU A 13 -11.67 1.26 -8.11
C GLU A 13 -11.69 1.05 -9.62
N ALA A 14 -11.05 1.95 -10.38
CA ALA A 14 -10.85 1.80 -11.81
C ALA A 14 -9.76 0.77 -12.19
N GLY A 15 -9.23 0.02 -11.22
CA GLY A 15 -8.18 -0.99 -11.40
C GLY A 15 -6.79 -0.41 -11.68
N LYS A 16 -6.58 0.88 -11.41
CA LYS A 16 -5.27 1.53 -11.52
C LYS A 16 -4.53 1.47 -10.20
N PHE A 17 -3.26 1.87 -10.22
CA PHE A 17 -2.49 2.11 -9.01
C PHE A 17 -2.36 3.61 -8.78
N VAL A 18 -2.06 3.97 -7.54
CA VAL A 18 -1.75 5.35 -7.16
C VAL A 18 -0.32 5.48 -6.68
N TYR A 19 0.28 6.63 -6.94
CA TYR A 19 1.54 7.05 -6.34
C TYR A 19 1.24 7.80 -5.07
N VAL A 20 1.90 7.41 -3.98
CA VAL A 20 1.77 8.10 -2.70
C VAL A 20 3.14 8.48 -2.21
N GLU A 21 3.29 9.75 -1.84
CA GLU A 21 4.46 10.32 -1.18
C GLU A 21 4.02 11.61 -0.47
N PRO A 22 4.67 12.03 0.62
CA PRO A 22 5.68 11.30 1.39
C PRO A 22 5.06 10.18 2.25
N SER A 23 5.90 9.44 3.00
CA SER A 23 5.48 8.36 3.89
C SER A 23 4.38 8.74 4.89
N SER A 24 4.31 10.00 5.34
CA SER A 24 3.23 10.46 6.22
C SER A 24 1.86 10.42 5.51
N VAL A 25 1.81 10.81 4.24
CA VAL A 25 0.59 10.72 3.42
C VAL A 25 0.23 9.26 3.19
N MET A 26 1.21 8.38 2.96
CA MET A 26 0.95 6.94 2.84
C MET A 26 0.33 6.34 4.11
N LEU A 27 0.77 6.76 5.30
CA LEU A 27 0.19 6.32 6.57
C LEU A 27 -1.27 6.78 6.71
N GLU A 28 -1.55 8.05 6.43
CA GLU A 28 -2.92 8.59 6.50
C GLU A 28 -3.84 7.94 5.45
N PHE A 29 -3.35 7.76 4.23
CA PHE A 29 -4.11 7.14 3.15
C PHE A 29 -4.39 5.66 3.43
N ASN A 30 -3.44 4.94 4.03
CA ASN A 30 -3.63 3.55 4.45
C ASN A 30 -4.72 3.41 5.53
N GLU A 31 -4.74 4.31 6.53
CA GLU A 31 -5.82 4.34 7.53
C GLU A 31 -7.18 4.69 6.89
N PHE A 32 -7.18 5.64 5.94
CA PHE A 32 -8.38 5.99 5.18
C PHE A 32 -8.93 4.80 4.37
N MET A 33 -8.08 4.11 3.60
CA MET A 33 -8.46 2.93 2.81
C MET A 33 -9.10 1.85 3.70
N ALA A 34 -8.46 1.50 4.82
CA ALA A 34 -8.99 0.50 5.72
C ALA A 34 -10.32 0.92 6.37
N SER A 35 -10.52 2.22 6.65
CA SER A 35 -11.81 2.74 7.13
C SER A 35 -12.94 2.59 6.10
N ARG A 36 -12.59 2.48 4.81
CA ARG A 36 -13.51 2.23 3.69
C ARG A 36 -13.62 0.75 3.30
N GLY A 37 -12.95 -0.14 4.04
CA GLY A 37 -12.97 -1.58 3.79
C GLY A 37 -12.02 -2.06 2.69
N TYR A 38 -11.08 -1.20 2.26
CA TYR A 38 -10.06 -1.57 1.28
C TYR A 38 -8.86 -2.24 1.95
N SER A 39 -8.31 -3.23 1.26
CA SER A 39 -7.02 -3.84 1.57
C SER A 39 -6.04 -3.61 0.43
N VAL A 40 -4.76 -3.41 0.76
CA VAL A 40 -3.70 -3.33 -0.24
C VAL A 40 -3.46 -4.72 -0.83
N ALA A 41 -3.62 -4.86 -2.14
CA ALA A 41 -3.36 -6.10 -2.89
C ALA A 41 -1.91 -6.19 -3.40
N ARG A 42 -1.30 -5.03 -3.71
CA ARG A 42 0.12 -4.93 -4.04
C ARG A 42 0.69 -3.61 -3.53
N LEU A 43 1.90 -3.66 -2.98
CA LEU A 43 2.70 -2.49 -2.64
C LEU A 43 4.07 -2.64 -3.26
N GLU A 44 4.57 -1.56 -3.86
CA GLU A 44 5.99 -1.43 -4.19
C GLU A 44 6.54 -0.16 -3.55
N VAL A 45 7.67 -0.28 -2.86
CA VAL A 45 8.33 0.83 -2.18
C VAL A 45 9.67 1.09 -2.83
N VAL A 46 9.89 2.31 -3.28
CA VAL A 46 11.14 2.73 -3.90
C VAL A 46 11.75 3.89 -3.14
N ARG A 47 13.01 3.76 -2.77
CA ARG A 47 13.78 4.86 -2.20
C ARG A 47 14.13 5.90 -3.26
N VAL A 48 13.92 7.16 -2.91
CA VAL A 48 14.30 8.32 -3.71
C VAL A 48 15.57 8.91 -3.10
N ARG A 49 16.62 9.11 -3.90
CA ARG A 49 17.80 9.90 -3.47
C ARG A 49 17.95 11.11 -4.38
N GLY A 50 17.94 12.31 -3.80
CA GLY A 50 18.14 13.56 -4.54
C GLY A 50 17.11 13.79 -5.65
N GLY A 51 15.84 13.42 -5.42
CA GLY A 51 14.76 13.56 -6.40
C GLY A 51 14.78 12.53 -7.55
N SER A 52 15.68 11.53 -7.52
CA SER A 52 15.74 10.47 -8.53
C SER A 52 15.55 9.09 -7.89
N ARG A 53 14.74 8.23 -8.51
CA ARG A 53 14.59 6.82 -8.12
C ARG A 53 15.95 6.12 -8.25
N THR A 54 16.47 5.56 -7.16
CA THR A 54 17.74 4.84 -7.20
C THR A 54 17.53 3.40 -7.66
N GLY A 55 17.34 3.21 -8.97
CA GLY A 55 17.32 1.90 -9.61
C GLY A 55 15.94 1.21 -9.68
N ARG A 56 15.96 -0.06 -10.11
CA ARG A 56 14.78 -0.94 -10.29
C ARG A 56 14.52 -1.87 -9.08
N THR A 57 15.33 -1.77 -8.03
CA THR A 57 15.19 -2.61 -6.84
C THR A 57 14.12 -2.01 -5.95
N PHE A 58 13.04 -2.76 -5.73
CA PHE A 58 12.07 -2.42 -4.69
C PHE A 58 12.73 -2.69 -3.34
N GLU A 59 12.73 -1.69 -2.47
CA GLU A 59 13.24 -1.87 -1.09
C GLU A 59 12.29 -2.77 -0.30
N TYR A 60 10.99 -2.65 -0.59
CA TYR A 60 9.94 -3.49 -0.06
C TYR A 60 8.90 -3.78 -1.14
N ASP A 61 8.43 -5.02 -1.18
CA ASP A 61 7.31 -5.45 -1.99
C ASP A 61 6.30 -6.24 -1.14
N PHE A 62 5.02 -6.06 -1.47
CA PHE A 62 3.93 -6.87 -0.94
C PHE A 62 3.04 -7.28 -2.10
N LEU A 63 2.62 -8.54 -2.12
CA LEU A 63 1.67 -9.06 -3.10
C LEU A 63 0.76 -10.07 -2.41
N ALA A 64 -0.53 -9.75 -2.33
CA ALA A 64 -1.56 -10.69 -1.92
C ALA A 64 -2.16 -11.37 -3.15
N ASN A 65 -2.15 -12.71 -3.17
CA ASN A 65 -2.82 -13.48 -4.20
C ASN A 65 -3.19 -14.89 -3.69
N LYS A 66 -4.05 -15.59 -4.42
CA LYS A 66 -4.55 -16.93 -4.04
C LYS A 66 -3.62 -18.09 -4.45
N SER A 67 -2.47 -17.80 -5.05
CA SER A 67 -1.55 -18.84 -5.53
C SER A 67 -0.82 -19.50 -4.37
N PRO A 68 -0.40 -20.76 -4.52
CA PRO A 68 0.41 -21.44 -3.52
C PRO A 68 1.67 -20.63 -3.15
N GLY A 69 1.94 -20.49 -1.85
CA GLY A 69 3.06 -19.71 -1.33
C GLY A 69 2.75 -18.26 -0.94
N TYR A 70 1.51 -17.78 -1.17
CA TYR A 70 1.02 -16.45 -0.78
C TYR A 70 -0.11 -16.51 0.26
N GLU A 71 -0.31 -17.65 0.91
CA GLU A 71 -1.45 -17.87 1.80
C GLU A 71 -1.47 -16.86 2.95
N LYS A 72 -0.30 -16.50 3.47
CA LYS A 72 -0.18 -15.51 4.55
C LYS A 72 -0.60 -14.12 4.08
N GLU A 73 -0.09 -13.68 2.93
CA GLU A 73 -0.38 -12.38 2.33
C GLU A 73 -1.86 -12.29 1.95
N TRP A 74 -2.44 -13.40 1.45
CA TRP A 74 -3.87 -13.51 1.20
C TRP A 74 -4.69 -13.35 2.48
N GLN A 75 -4.30 -14.00 3.58
CA GLN A 75 -4.98 -13.85 4.88
C GLN A 75 -4.82 -12.45 5.49
N ILE A 76 -3.73 -11.75 5.20
CA ILE A 76 -3.56 -10.33 5.57
C ILE A 76 -4.52 -9.47 4.73
N PHE A 77 -4.62 -9.75 3.44
CA PHE A 77 -5.48 -9.00 2.52
C PHE A 77 -6.97 -9.17 2.82
N LEU A 78 -7.42 -10.35 3.27
CA LEU A 78 -8.83 -10.57 3.60
C LEU A 78 -9.37 -9.71 4.75
N ASP A 79 -8.50 -9.10 5.56
CA ASP A 79 -8.87 -8.22 6.67
C ASP A 79 -8.27 -6.81 6.44
N PRO A 80 -9.09 -5.79 6.13
CA PRO A 80 -8.63 -4.42 5.91
C PRO A 80 -7.80 -3.83 7.05
N GLN A 81 -8.13 -4.15 8.30
CA GLN A 81 -7.39 -3.63 9.46
C GLN A 81 -6.02 -4.32 9.59
N ARG A 82 -5.98 -5.63 9.31
CA ARG A 82 -4.73 -6.39 9.27
C ARG A 82 -3.83 -5.98 8.09
N SER A 83 -4.42 -5.71 6.93
CA SER A 83 -3.73 -5.14 5.79
C SER A 83 -3.11 -3.80 6.16
N ALA A 84 -3.89 -2.87 6.72
CA ALA A 84 -3.38 -1.57 7.15
C ALA A 84 -2.25 -1.66 8.18
N ALA A 85 -2.35 -2.56 9.16
CA ALA A 85 -1.28 -2.79 10.13
C ALA A 85 0.01 -3.27 9.45
N ASN A 86 -0.08 -4.22 8.51
CA ASN A 86 1.07 -4.71 7.77
C ASN A 86 1.74 -3.61 6.92
N ILE A 87 0.95 -2.79 6.23
CA ILE A 87 1.47 -1.69 5.42
C ILE A 87 2.11 -0.61 6.31
N ARG A 88 1.51 -0.31 7.47
CA ARG A 88 2.10 0.60 8.47
C ARG A 88 3.49 0.12 8.90
N ASP A 89 3.64 -1.17 9.19
CA ASP A 89 4.93 -1.75 9.58
C ASP A 89 5.99 -1.59 8.48
N ILE A 90 5.63 -1.82 7.21
CA ILE A 90 6.53 -1.61 6.06
C ILE A 90 6.95 -0.13 5.96
N VAL A 91 5.99 0.80 6.04
CA VAL A 91 6.27 2.24 5.96
C VAL A 91 7.15 2.71 7.12
N GLN A 92 6.91 2.20 8.33
CA GLN A 92 7.72 2.53 9.52
C GLN A 92 9.16 2.00 9.41
N ARG A 93 9.36 0.80 8.86
CA ARG A 93 10.70 0.27 8.59
C ARG A 93 11.45 1.15 7.58
N ALA A 94 10.82 1.49 6.46
CA ALA A 94 11.40 2.38 5.48
C ALA A 94 11.82 3.73 6.09
N LEU A 95 10.94 4.33 6.91
CA LEU A 95 11.25 5.56 7.66
C LEU A 95 12.45 5.41 8.60
N SER A 96 12.57 4.28 9.30
CA SER A 96 13.67 4.02 10.24
C SER A 96 15.04 3.91 9.57
N GLU A 97 15.08 3.52 8.30
CA GLU A 97 16.31 3.43 7.49
C GLU A 97 16.81 4.80 6.99
N GLY A 98 16.02 5.85 7.23
CA GLY A 98 16.30 7.23 6.86
C GLY A 98 16.25 7.45 5.35
N GLY A 99 15.32 8.27 4.86
CA GLY A 99 15.26 8.60 3.44
C GLY A 99 13.86 8.97 2.99
N GLU A 100 13.76 9.33 1.72
CA GLU A 100 12.49 9.61 1.05
C GLU A 100 12.08 8.37 0.25
N TYR A 101 10.78 8.06 0.28
CA TYR A 101 10.22 6.89 -0.36
C TYR A 101 8.97 7.25 -1.12
N GLN A 102 8.81 6.60 -2.27
CA GLN A 102 7.61 6.63 -3.09
C GLN A 102 6.94 5.26 -3.04
N TYR A 103 5.61 5.26 -2.91
CA TYR A 103 4.79 4.07 -2.76
C TYR A 103 3.88 3.92 -3.97
N LEU A 104 3.93 2.77 -4.64
CA LEU A 104 2.96 2.39 -5.66
C LEU A 104 1.97 1.43 -5.03
N VAL A 105 0.70 1.81 -5.01
CA VAL A 105 -0.34 1.09 -4.26
C VAL A 105 -1.41 0.59 -5.21
N TRP A 106 -1.68 -0.71 -5.14
CA TRP A 106 -2.90 -1.33 -5.65
C TRP A 106 -3.70 -1.84 -4.46
N ALA A 107 -4.99 -1.52 -4.42
CA ALA A 107 -5.88 -1.91 -3.34
C ALA A 107 -7.27 -2.19 -3.90
N GLU A 108 -7.99 -3.05 -3.21
CA GLU A 108 -9.34 -3.48 -3.58
C GLU A 108 -10.10 -3.86 -2.30
N VAL A 109 -11.43 -3.85 -2.37
CA VAL A 109 -12.26 -4.40 -1.30
C VAL A 109 -12.13 -5.93 -1.34
N PRO A 110 -11.71 -6.58 -0.24
CA PRO A 110 -11.62 -8.03 -0.21
C PRO A 110 -12.96 -8.69 -0.53
N PRO A 111 -12.96 -9.87 -1.18
CA PRO A 111 -14.20 -10.60 -1.38
C PRO A 111 -14.81 -10.91 -0.01
N SER A 112 -16.11 -10.68 0.13
CA SER A 112 -16.88 -11.15 1.29
C SER A 112 -16.70 -12.66 1.41
N GLU A 113 -16.50 -13.18 2.63
CA GLU A 113 -16.53 -14.64 2.85
C GLU A 113 -17.83 -15.19 2.24
N VAL A 114 -17.70 -16.12 1.29
CA VAL A 114 -18.82 -16.78 0.61
C VAL A 114 -19.27 -17.97 1.43
#